data_AF-A0AAN0M1Y8-F1
#
_entry.id   AF-A0AAN0M1Y8-F1
#
_cell.length_a   1.000
_cell.length_b   1.000
_cell.length_c   1.000
_cell.angle_alpha   90.00
_cell.angle_beta   90.00
_cell.angle_gamma   90.00
#
_symmetry.space_group_name_H-M   'P 1'
#
loop_
_entity.id
_entity.type
_entity.pdbx_description
1 polymer ?
#
loop_
_entity_poly.entity_id
_entity_poly.type
_entity_poly.pdbx_seq_one_letter_code
_entity_poly.pdbx_strand_id
1 'polypeptide(L)' 'MKCPIDGATLVISDRSGVEIDYCPECRGVWLDRGELDKIIERSASAATPPPAPREMRGGHDDYRPKKKRESFLSELFDF' A
#
# COMPACT_ATOMS: atom_id res chain seq x y z
N MET A 1 3.96 -21.47 -3.95
CA MET A 1 5.13 -21.87 -3.10
C MET A 1 4.63 -22.26 -1.70
N LYS A 2 5.49 -22.71 -0.77
CA LYS A 2 5.08 -23.07 0.60
C LYS A 2 5.40 -21.94 1.56
N CYS A 3 4.45 -21.59 2.42
CA CYS A 3 4.66 -20.61 3.48
C CYS A 3 5.71 -21.14 4.46
N PRO A 4 6.78 -20.40 4.77
CA PRO A 4 7.81 -20.86 5.70
C PRO A 4 7.41 -20.71 7.18
N ILE A 5 6.25 -20.11 7.46
CA ILE A 5 5.72 -19.98 8.83
C ILE A 5 4.85 -21.19 9.20
N ASP A 6 3.92 -21.60 8.33
CA ASP A 6 2.90 -22.62 8.62
C ASP A 6 2.87 -23.78 7.61
N GLY A 7 3.66 -23.73 6.53
CA GLY A 7 3.70 -24.76 5.49
C GLY A 7 2.47 -24.80 4.57
N ALA A 8 1.54 -23.85 4.70
CA ALA A 8 0.40 -23.74 3.80
C ALA A 8 0.86 -23.36 2.38
N THR A 9 0.01 -23.63 1.39
CA THR A 9 0.30 -23.24 0.00
C THR A 9 0.00 -21.75 -0.16
N LEU A 10 1.01 -20.98 -0.57
CA LEU A 10 0.85 -19.57 -0.89
C LEU A 10 -0.04 -19.42 -2.13
N VAL A 11 -0.90 -18.40 -2.10
CA VAL A 11 -1.83 -18.02 -3.16
C VAL A 11 -1.32 -16.75 -3.81
N ILE A 12 -1.24 -16.76 -5.14
CA ILE A 12 -0.83 -15.62 -5.96
C ILE A 12 -2.05 -14.70 -6.17
N SER A 13 -1.88 -13.41 -5.98
CA SER A 13 -2.86 -12.37 -6.30
C SER A 13 -2.19 -11.20 -7.00
N ASP A 14 -2.77 -10.71 -8.11
CA ASP A 14 -2.37 -9.44 -8.71
C ASP A 14 -3.19 -8.29 -8.11
N ARG A 15 -2.52 -7.26 -7.60
CA ARG A 15 -3.16 -6.02 -7.14
C ARG A 15 -2.37 -4.82 -7.57
N SER A 16 -3.06 -3.85 -8.18
CA SER A 16 -2.44 -2.62 -8.71
C SER A 16 -1.29 -2.89 -9.69
N GLY A 17 -1.30 -4.03 -10.38
CA GLY A 17 -0.24 -4.47 -11.30
C GLY A 17 1.02 -4.99 -10.61
N VAL A 18 0.89 -5.43 -9.36
CA VAL A 18 1.94 -6.12 -8.61
C VAL A 18 1.43 -7.51 -8.26
N GLU A 19 2.21 -8.54 -8.63
CA GLU A 19 1.99 -9.92 -8.21
C GLU A 19 2.43 -10.08 -6.75
N ILE A 20 1.57 -10.68 -5.93
CA ILE A 20 1.77 -10.83 -4.48
C ILE A 20 1.41 -12.25 -4.07
N ASP A 21 2.32 -12.91 -3.35
CA ASP A 21 2.06 -14.21 -2.71
C ASP A 21 1.58 -14.01 -1.28
N TYR A 22 0.38 -14.50 -0.95
CA TYR A 22 -0.13 -14.47 0.43
C TYR A 22 -0.47 -15.85 0.96
N CYS A 23 -0.33 -16.03 2.27
CA CYS A 23 -0.78 -17.22 2.98
C CYS A 23 -2.20 -17.01 3.52
N PRO A 24 -3.20 -17.83 3.17
CA PRO A 24 -4.56 -17.70 3.71
C PRO A 24 -4.66 -18.09 5.20
N GLU A 25 -3.70 -18.86 5.73
CA GLU A 25 -3.71 -19.34 7.11
C GLU A 25 -3.12 -18.29 8.08
N CYS A 26 -1.85 -17.91 7.92
CA CYS A 26 -1.21 -16.91 8.78
C CYS A 26 -1.38 -15.45 8.33
N ARG A 27 -1.97 -15.20 7.15
CA ARG A 27 -2.06 -13.87 6.53
C ARG A 27 -0.72 -13.19 6.26
N GLY A 28 0.36 -13.98 6.16
CA GLY A 28 1.67 -13.50 5.76
C GLY A 28 1.74 -13.19 4.27
N VAL A 29 2.45 -12.12 3.90
CA VAL A 29 2.67 -11.71 2.51
C VAL A 29 4.16 -11.86 2.16
N TRP A 30 4.43 -12.42 0.99
CA TRP A 30 5.76 -12.73 0.47
C TRP A 30 5.93 -12.03 -0.88
N LEU A 31 7.03 -11.28 -1.01
CA LEU A 31 7.34 -10.45 -2.17
C LEU A 31 8.77 -10.70 -2.62
N ASP A 32 8.97 -10.73 -3.93
CA ASP A 32 10.30 -10.73 -4.53
C ASP A 32 10.90 -9.33 -4.59
N ARG A 33 12.23 -9.25 -4.74
CA ARG A 33 12.96 -7.96 -4.79
C ARG A 33 12.40 -6.99 -5.82
N GLY A 34 12.00 -7.49 -7.00
CA GLY A 34 11.44 -6.66 -8.08
C GLY A 34 9.97 -6.28 -7.89
N GLU A 35 9.22 -6.98 -7.04
CA GLU A 35 7.82 -6.65 -6.71
C GLU A 35 7.77 -5.55 -5.66
N LEU A 36 8.64 -5.63 -4.65
CA LEU A 36 8.76 -4.61 -3.62
C LEU A 36 9.09 -3.23 -4.21
N ASP A 37 10.02 -3.18 -5.19
CA ASP A 37 10.39 -1.92 -5.85
C ASP A 37 9.19 -1.28 -6.56
N LYS A 38 8.35 -2.08 -7.24
CA LYS A 38 7.11 -1.60 -7.89
C LYS A 38 6.11 -1.04 -6.88
N ILE A 39 5.99 -1.68 -5.71
CA ILE A 39 5.10 -1.20 -4.63
C ILE A 39 5.60 0.14 -4.11
N ILE A 40 6.91 0.28 -3.89
CA ILE A 40 7.52 1.53 -3.39
C ILE A 40 7.26 2.66 -4.38
N GLU A 41 7.52 2.46 -5.67
CA GLU A 41 7.31 3.48 -6.72
C GLU A 41 5.85 3.94 -6.80
N ARG A 42 4.91 2.98 -6.73
CA ARG A 42 3.48 3.29 -6.83
C ARG A 42 2.93 3.95 -5.57
N SER A 43 3.41 3.55 -4.39
CA SER A 43 3.06 4.18 -3.12
C SER A 43 3.56 5.63 -3.03
N ALA A 44 4.72 5.92 -3.65
CA ALA A 44 5.26 7.29 -3.72
C ALA A 44 4.43 8.16 -4.68
N SER A 45 3.98 7.60 -5.79
CA SER A 45 3.17 8.30 -6.80
C SER A 45 1.77 8.66 -6.28
N ALA A 46 1.18 7.82 -5.43
CA ALA A 46 -0.12 8.07 -4.80
C ALA A 46 -0.11 9.22 -3.77
N ALA A 47 1.07 9.71 -3.36
CA ALA A 47 1.22 10.71 -2.30
C ALA A 47 1.16 12.18 -2.77
N THR A 48 0.90 12.45 -4.06
CA THR A 48 0.84 13.82 -4.60
C THR A 48 -0.61 14.26 -4.78
N PRO A 49 -1.25 14.94 -3.79
CA PRO A 49 -2.45 15.68 -4.09
C PRO A 49 -2.10 16.81 -5.08
N PRO A 50 -2.93 17.07 -6.10
CA PRO A 50 -2.74 18.24 -6.94
C PRO A 50 -2.71 19.51 -6.05
N PRO A 51 -1.85 20.49 -6.33
CA PRO A 51 -1.84 21.73 -5.56
C PRO A 51 -3.22 22.38 -5.65
N ALA A 52 -3.93 22.44 -4.51
CA ALA A 52 -5.22 23.12 -4.44
C ALA A 52 -5.05 24.59 -4.86
N PRO A 53 -5.95 25.16 -5.68
CA PRO A 53 -5.93 26.58 -6.01
C PRO A 53 -5.95 27.40 -4.72
N ARG A 54 -4.96 28.29 -4.53
CA ARG A 54 -4.90 29.20 -3.38
C ARG A 54 -6.04 30.23 -3.50
N GLU A 55 -7.15 29.98 -2.80
CA GLU A 55 -8.12 31.04 -2.52
C GLU A 55 -7.77 31.74 -1.21
N MET A 56 -7.50 33.03 -1.34
CA MET A 56 -7.09 33.94 -0.27
C MET A 56 -8.34 34.40 0.49
N ARG A 57 -8.65 33.79 1.64
CA ARG A 57 -9.61 34.32 2.66
C ARG A 57 -9.30 33.71 4.03
N GLY A 58 -9.26 34.57 5.04
CA GLY A 58 -8.61 34.31 6.33
C GLY A 58 -9.40 33.50 7.36
N GLY A 59 -8.69 33.20 8.45
CA GLY A 59 -9.24 32.79 9.73
C GLY A 59 -9.44 31.28 9.91
N HIS A 60 -9.02 30.82 11.09
CA HIS A 60 -9.33 29.54 11.75
C HIS A 60 -8.30 28.40 11.63
N ASP A 61 -7.95 27.90 12.82
CA ASP A 61 -7.10 26.75 13.16
C ASP A 61 -7.25 25.57 12.18
N ASP A 62 -6.22 25.30 11.37
CA ASP A 62 -6.21 24.15 10.47
C ASP A 62 -5.30 23.06 11.06
N TYR A 63 -5.89 22.20 11.88
CA TYR A 63 -5.30 20.91 12.24
C TYR A 63 -5.22 20.07 10.96
N ARG A 64 -4.14 20.21 10.20
CA ARG A 64 -3.89 19.48 8.96
C ARG A 64 -3.72 17.99 9.26
N PRO A 65 -4.67 17.11 8.91
CA PRO A 65 -4.48 15.69 9.14
C PRO A 65 -3.52 15.19 8.06
N LYS A 66 -2.29 14.82 8.48
CA LYS A 66 -1.35 14.07 7.65
C LYS A 66 -1.99 12.72 7.34
N LYS A 67 -2.72 12.62 6.22
CA LYS A 67 -3.26 11.34 5.78
C LYS A 67 -2.09 10.44 5.39
N LYS A 68 -2.01 9.37 6.18
CA LYS A 68 -0.89 8.47 6.36
C LYS A 68 -0.68 7.64 5.10
N ARG A 69 0.59 7.39 4.81
CA ARG A 69 1.09 6.39 3.84
C ARG A 69 0.50 4.98 4.06
N GLU A 70 -0.17 4.75 5.19
CA GLU A 70 -0.82 3.51 5.58
C GLU A 70 -2.06 3.14 4.75
N SER A 71 -2.81 4.10 4.18
CA SER A 71 -4.06 3.74 3.49
C SER A 71 -3.84 2.96 2.20
N PHE A 72 -2.84 3.34 1.40
CA PHE A 72 -2.56 2.66 0.14
C PHE A 72 -1.98 1.25 0.35
N LEU A 73 -1.04 1.09 1.29
CA LEU A 73 -0.45 -0.21 1.61
C LEU A 73 -1.47 -1.14 2.28
N SER A 74 -2.36 -0.58 3.11
CA SER A 74 -3.43 -1.36 3.72
C SER A 74 -4.37 -1.92 2.65
N GLU A 75 -4.82 -1.13 1.68
CA GLU A 75 -5.66 -1.62 0.57
C GLU A 75 -4.93 -2.67 -0.29
N LEU A 76 -3.63 -2.49 -0.50
CA LEU A 76 -2.82 -3.44 -1.25
C LEU A 76 -2.69 -4.80 -0.54
N PHE A 77 -2.55 -4.81 0.79
CA PHE A 77 -2.38 -6.01 1.60
C PHE A 77 -3.65 -6.47 2.35
N ASP A 78 -4.82 -5.94 2.00
CA ASP A 78 -6.11 -6.32 2.61
C ASP A 78 -6.59 -7.67 2.03
N PHE A 79 -6.12 -8.79 2.60
CA PHE A 79 -6.40 -10.16 2.16
C PHE A 79 -7.42 -10.89 3.03
#